data_AF-A0A0C1JUJ4-F1
#
_entry.id   AF-A0A0C1JUJ4-F1
#
_cell.length_a   1.000
_cell.length_b   1.000
_cell.length_c   1.000
_cell.angle_alpha   90.00
_cell.angle_beta   90.00
_cell.angle_gamma   90.00
#
_symmetry.space_group_name_H-M   'P 1'
#
loop_
_entity.id
_entity.type
_entity.pdbx_description
1 polymer ?
#
loop_
_entity_poly.entity_id
_entity_poly.type
_entity_poly.pdbx_seq_one_letter_code
_entity_poly.pdbx_strand_id
1 'polypeptide(L)'
;MIVDTLQQDRGLNIGKKSILSTDELDSLLYSRLPYFSIYGLKEKIYQILILLPGITSSKADEILGYFDQISLSKSQYVMSANQLQDICKALICLSEMQTTFSIDYHWHISLTCQKLGFAMPAPIIFADTNWVKDEFGFVVNPGTGRLELWRVDYTGSIGYPMSIWKEWVNGTRTDLKWGIYIKPTEYGQV
;
A
#
# COMPACT_ATOMS: atom_id res chain seq x y z
N MET A 1 -17.58 -2.63 11.75
CA MET A 1 -16.86 -3.15 10.56
C MET A 1 -16.18 -4.46 10.93
N ILE A 2 -15.74 -5.30 9.98
CA ILE A 2 -15.17 -6.64 10.24
C ILE A 2 -14.08 -6.60 11.34
N VAL A 3 -13.24 -5.56 11.35
CA VAL A 3 -12.14 -5.39 12.31
C VAL A 3 -12.65 -5.11 13.74
N ASP A 4 -13.71 -4.30 13.90
CA ASP A 4 -14.34 -4.06 15.22
C ASP A 4 -14.93 -5.34 15.79
N THR A 5 -15.48 -6.21 14.93
CA THR A 5 -16.06 -7.50 15.31
C THR A 5 -14.97 -8.47 15.79
N LEU A 6 -13.77 -8.44 15.18
CA LEU A 6 -12.64 -9.30 15.56
C LEU A 6 -12.07 -8.95 16.94
N GLN A 7 -12.02 -7.67 17.32
CA GLN A 7 -11.60 -7.26 18.66
C GLN A 7 -12.53 -7.78 19.76
N GLN A 8 -13.82 -7.94 19.45
CA GLN A 8 -14.84 -8.40 20.37
C GLN A 8 -15.00 -9.93 20.40
N ASP A 9 -14.32 -10.66 19.51
CA ASP A 9 -14.39 -12.11 19.44
C ASP A 9 -13.61 -12.75 20.59
N ARG A 10 -14.31 -13.51 21.44
CA ARG A 10 -13.71 -14.23 22.58
C ARG A 10 -12.70 -15.29 22.14
N GLY A 11 -12.83 -15.85 20.94
CA GLY A 11 -11.91 -16.84 20.40
C GLY A 11 -10.56 -16.26 19.96
N LEU A 12 -10.49 -14.94 19.75
CA LEU A 12 -9.29 -14.21 19.33
C LEU A 12 -8.64 -13.42 20.47
N ASN A 13 -9.04 -13.71 21.71
CA ASN A 13 -8.55 -13.05 22.92
C ASN A 13 -7.96 -14.08 23.89
N ILE A 14 -6.70 -13.89 24.31
CA ILE A 14 -6.10 -14.64 25.43
C ILE A 14 -6.12 -13.71 26.65
N GLY A 15 -7.06 -13.97 27.57
CA GLY A 15 -7.29 -13.10 28.73
C GLY A 15 -7.84 -11.74 28.31
N LYS A 16 -7.12 -10.65 28.60
CA LYS A 16 -7.46 -9.27 28.20
C LYS A 16 -6.69 -8.78 26.95
N LYS A 17 -5.89 -9.64 26.32
CA LYS A 17 -5.07 -9.28 25.15
C LYS A 17 -5.65 -9.91 23.89
N SER A 18 -5.89 -9.08 22.88
CA SER A 18 -6.15 -9.56 21.52
C SER A 18 -4.92 -10.28 20.98
N ILE A 19 -5.13 -11.42 20.35
CA ILE A 19 -4.07 -12.21 19.71
C ILE A 19 -3.58 -11.51 18.44
N LEU A 20 -4.44 -10.74 17.78
CA LEU A 20 -4.14 -9.98 16.56
C LEU A 20 -4.29 -8.48 16.83
N SER A 21 -3.25 -7.70 16.53
CA SER A 21 -3.37 -6.24 16.54
C SER A 21 -4.20 -5.79 15.35
N THR A 22 -5.12 -4.86 15.56
CA THR A 22 -5.86 -4.23 14.46
C THR A 22 -4.93 -3.49 13.52
N ASP A 23 -3.86 -2.90 14.06
CA ASP A 23 -2.88 -2.18 13.24
C ASP A 23 -2.12 -3.14 12.30
N GLU A 24 -1.84 -4.38 12.76
CA GLU A 24 -1.20 -5.41 11.94
C GLU A 24 -2.12 -5.88 10.80
N LEU A 25 -3.41 -6.06 11.10
CA LEU A 25 -4.41 -6.41 10.09
C LEU A 25 -4.56 -5.31 9.06
N ASP A 26 -4.68 -4.05 9.48
CA ASP A 26 -4.82 -2.91 8.59
C ASP A 26 -3.57 -2.75 7.71
N SER A 27 -2.37 -2.88 8.29
CA SER A 27 -1.10 -2.88 7.55
C SER A 27 -1.04 -3.98 6.49
N LEU A 28 -1.43 -5.21 6.87
CA LEU A 28 -1.46 -6.34 5.93
C LEU A 28 -2.47 -6.09 4.80
N LEU A 29 -3.68 -5.67 5.13
CA LEU A 29 -4.72 -5.38 4.16
C LEU A 29 -4.30 -4.24 3.22
N TYR A 30 -3.64 -3.21 3.72
CA TYR A 30 -3.18 -2.08 2.92
C TYR A 30 -2.25 -2.52 1.78
N SER A 31 -1.30 -3.40 2.08
CA SER A 31 -0.36 -3.93 1.07
C SER A 31 -0.97 -4.97 0.13
N ARG A 32 -2.02 -5.67 0.57
CA ARG A 32 -2.59 -6.81 -0.16
C ARG A 32 -3.78 -6.46 -1.02
N LEU A 33 -4.59 -5.47 -0.64
CA LEU A 33 -5.80 -5.11 -1.34
C LEU A 33 -5.52 -4.22 -2.55
N PRO A 34 -6.32 -4.34 -3.62
CA PRO A 34 -7.39 -5.32 -3.81
C PRO A 34 -6.88 -6.73 -4.13
N TYR A 35 -7.75 -7.72 -3.95
CA TYR A 35 -7.56 -9.05 -4.49
C TYR A 35 -8.21 -9.15 -5.87
N PHE A 36 -7.51 -9.78 -6.81
CA PHE A 36 -7.99 -9.98 -8.18
C PHE A 36 -8.05 -11.46 -8.51
N SER A 37 -8.96 -11.81 -9.41
CA SER A 37 -8.84 -13.10 -10.06
C SER A 37 -7.60 -13.14 -10.94
N ILE A 38 -6.97 -14.31 -11.04
CA ILE A 38 -5.91 -14.56 -12.03
C ILE A 38 -6.48 -14.48 -13.45
N TYR A 39 -7.78 -14.69 -13.64
CA TYR A 39 -8.46 -14.41 -14.91
C TYR A 39 -8.32 -12.91 -15.23
N GLY A 40 -7.56 -12.59 -16.28
CA GLY A 40 -7.25 -11.21 -16.67
C GLY A 40 -5.94 -10.63 -16.10
N LEU A 41 -5.10 -11.45 -15.46
CA LEU A 41 -3.79 -11.01 -14.96
C LEU A 41 -2.91 -10.42 -16.09
N LYS A 42 -2.88 -11.08 -17.25
CA LYS A 42 -2.11 -10.62 -18.41
C LYS A 42 -2.52 -9.21 -18.86
N GLU A 43 -3.82 -8.96 -18.92
CA GLU A 43 -4.40 -7.67 -19.27
C GLU A 43 -3.98 -6.58 -18.27
N LYS A 44 -4.03 -6.88 -16.96
CA LYS A 44 -3.60 -5.94 -15.91
C LYS A 44 -2.12 -5.61 -16.01
N ILE A 45 -1.27 -6.63 -16.24
CA ILE A 45 0.17 -6.44 -16.45
C ILE A 45 0.40 -5.53 -17.66
N TYR A 46 -0.27 -5.79 -18.78
CA TYR A 46 -0.15 -4.94 -19.98
C TYR A 46 -0.49 -3.47 -19.68
N GLN A 47 -1.63 -3.22 -19.02
CA GLN A 47 -2.09 -1.89 -18.67
C GLN A 47 -1.10 -1.14 -17.77
N ILE A 48 -0.41 -1.84 -16.88
CA ILE A 48 0.67 -1.25 -16.07
C ILE A 48 1.86 -0.92 -16.97
N LEU A 49 2.35 -1.89 -17.74
CA LEU A 49 3.58 -1.77 -18.53
C LEU A 49 3.53 -0.60 -19.53
N ILE A 50 2.42 -0.42 -20.25
CA ILE A 50 2.30 0.66 -21.25
C ILE A 50 2.30 2.07 -20.64
N LEU A 51 2.04 2.19 -19.33
CA LEU A 51 2.06 3.45 -18.61
C LEU A 51 3.42 3.75 -17.97
N LEU A 52 4.35 2.78 -17.99
CA LEU A 52 5.67 2.97 -17.42
C LEU A 52 6.57 3.79 -18.36
N PRO A 53 7.39 4.71 -17.80
CA PRO A 53 8.35 5.46 -18.58
C PRO A 53 9.38 4.54 -19.26
N GLY A 54 9.66 4.82 -20.53
CA GLY A 54 10.63 4.07 -21.32
C GLY A 54 10.12 2.73 -21.88
N ILE A 55 8.89 2.32 -21.57
CA ILE A 55 8.27 1.10 -22.12
C ILE A 55 7.30 1.47 -23.25
N THR A 56 7.61 1.04 -24.47
CA THR A 56 6.71 1.18 -25.62
C THR A 56 5.73 0.00 -25.67
N SER A 57 4.64 0.10 -26.44
CA SER A 57 3.70 -1.02 -26.64
C SER A 57 4.40 -2.27 -27.16
N SER A 58 5.31 -2.13 -28.13
CA SER A 58 6.10 -3.25 -28.64
C SER A 58 6.96 -3.91 -27.55
N LYS A 59 7.52 -3.11 -26.63
CA LYS A 59 8.31 -3.64 -25.53
C LYS A 59 7.42 -4.30 -24.47
N ALA A 60 6.24 -3.75 -24.21
CA ALA A 60 5.26 -4.36 -23.33
C ALA A 60 4.82 -5.74 -23.84
N ASP A 61 4.60 -5.88 -25.16
CA ASP A 61 4.27 -7.17 -25.79
C ASP A 61 5.42 -8.19 -25.65
N GLU A 62 6.67 -7.76 -25.83
CA GLU A 62 7.85 -8.59 -25.60
C GLU A 62 7.93 -9.08 -24.15
N ILE A 63 7.74 -8.17 -23.18
CA ILE A 63 7.73 -8.49 -21.75
C ILE A 63 6.62 -9.50 -21.42
N LEU A 64 5.43 -9.35 -22.00
CA LEU A 64 4.33 -10.29 -21.84
C LEU A 64 4.63 -11.67 -22.45
N GLY A 65 5.46 -11.72 -23.49
CA GLY A 65 5.93 -12.99 -24.06
C GLY A 65 6.67 -13.87 -23.05
N TYR A 66 7.37 -13.27 -22.08
CA TYR A 66 7.98 -14.02 -20.96
C TYR A 66 6.93 -14.55 -19.98
N PHE A 67 5.86 -13.79 -19.74
CA PHE A 67 4.78 -14.22 -18.86
C PHE A 67 4.08 -15.48 -19.40
N ASP A 68 3.88 -15.57 -20.72
CA ASP A 68 3.26 -16.74 -21.35
C ASP A 68 4.08 -18.04 -21.21
N GLN A 69 5.38 -17.94 -20.94
CA GLN A 69 6.25 -19.09 -20.70
C GLN A 69 6.13 -19.63 -19.26
N ILE A 70 5.51 -18.87 -18.35
CA ILE A 70 5.38 -19.24 -16.94
C ILE A 70 4.11 -20.07 -16.76
N SER A 71 4.28 -21.32 -16.32
CA SER A 71 3.14 -22.18 -15.96
C SER A 71 2.51 -21.72 -14.65
N LEU A 72 1.31 -21.16 -14.73
CA LEU A 72 0.53 -20.80 -13.53
C LEU A 72 -0.02 -22.06 -12.86
N SER A 73 0.10 -22.13 -11.52
CA SER A 73 -0.50 -23.22 -10.76
C SER A 73 -2.03 -23.17 -10.88
N LYS A 74 -2.64 -24.33 -11.19
CA LYS A 74 -4.10 -24.48 -11.26
C LYS A 74 -4.80 -24.34 -9.90
N SER A 75 -4.05 -24.36 -8.79
CA SER A 75 -4.60 -24.32 -7.43
C SER A 75 -4.86 -22.91 -6.90
N GLN A 76 -4.31 -21.87 -7.55
CA GLN A 76 -4.46 -20.49 -7.10
C GLN A 76 -5.42 -19.75 -8.04
N TYR A 77 -6.45 -19.13 -7.47
CA TYR A 77 -7.47 -18.40 -8.25
C TYR A 77 -7.42 -16.88 -8.04
N VAL A 78 -6.71 -16.45 -7.00
CA VAL A 78 -6.70 -15.07 -6.51
C VAL A 78 -5.27 -14.58 -6.30
N MET A 79 -5.04 -13.31 -6.57
CA MET A 79 -3.77 -12.61 -6.45
C MET A 79 -3.94 -11.27 -5.72
N SER A 80 -3.00 -10.91 -4.86
CA SER A 80 -2.99 -9.63 -4.15
C SER A 80 -2.30 -8.51 -4.96
N ALA A 81 -2.58 -7.25 -4.59
CA ALA A 81 -1.98 -6.07 -5.20
C ALA A 81 -0.43 -6.10 -5.19
N ASN A 82 0.19 -6.44 -4.05
CA ASN A 82 1.66 -6.55 -4.00
C ASN A 82 2.22 -7.65 -4.92
N GLN A 83 1.52 -8.79 -5.06
CA GLN A 83 1.92 -9.87 -5.97
C GLN A 83 1.90 -9.40 -7.43
N LEU A 84 0.86 -8.65 -7.83
CA LEU A 84 0.79 -8.06 -9.16
C LEU A 84 1.97 -7.10 -9.43
N GLN A 85 2.30 -6.24 -8.46
CA GLN A 85 3.43 -5.33 -8.56
C GLN A 85 4.76 -6.09 -8.68
N ASP A 86 4.94 -7.13 -7.87
CA ASP A 86 6.18 -7.93 -7.88
C ASP A 86 6.35 -8.72 -9.18
N ILE A 87 5.25 -9.20 -9.77
CA ILE A 87 5.27 -9.81 -11.11
C ILE A 87 5.72 -8.80 -12.16
N CYS A 88 5.20 -7.57 -12.13
CA CYS A 88 5.61 -6.53 -13.08
C CYS A 88 7.12 -6.23 -12.96
N LYS A 89 7.64 -6.10 -11.73
CA LYS A 89 9.08 -5.91 -11.48
C LYS A 89 9.89 -7.08 -12.00
N ALA A 90 9.48 -8.31 -11.69
CA ALA A 90 10.17 -9.53 -12.10
C ALA A 90 10.23 -9.64 -13.63
N LEU A 91 9.13 -9.35 -14.33
CA LEU A 91 9.07 -9.41 -15.79
C LEU A 91 10.00 -8.38 -16.45
N ILE A 92 10.08 -7.15 -15.92
CA ILE A 92 11.03 -6.13 -16.41
C ILE A 92 12.47 -6.57 -16.18
N CYS A 93 12.78 -7.11 -14.99
CA CYS A 93 14.12 -7.63 -14.71
C CYS A 93 14.49 -8.79 -15.63
N LEU A 94 13.54 -9.67 -15.95
CA LEU A 94 13.72 -10.80 -16.86
C LEU A 94 13.91 -10.35 -18.31
N SER A 95 13.16 -9.36 -18.79
CA SER A 95 13.29 -8.88 -20.17
C SER A 95 14.59 -8.13 -20.42
N GLU A 96 15.07 -7.38 -19.44
CA GLU A 96 16.32 -6.59 -19.55
C GLU A 96 17.56 -7.35 -19.10
N MET A 97 17.39 -8.52 -18.46
CA MET A 97 18.46 -9.29 -17.81
C MET A 97 19.30 -8.44 -16.85
N GLN A 98 18.65 -7.49 -16.18
CA GLN A 98 19.25 -6.51 -15.26
C GLN A 98 18.35 -6.31 -14.05
N THR A 99 18.97 -5.97 -12.91
CA THR A 99 18.27 -5.71 -11.64
C THR A 99 18.34 -4.24 -11.21
N THR A 100 19.05 -3.40 -11.96
CA THR A 100 19.30 -1.99 -11.66
C THR A 100 18.98 -1.13 -12.86
N PHE A 101 18.23 -0.06 -12.64
CA PHE A 101 17.77 0.85 -13.69
C PHE A 101 18.00 2.30 -13.26
N SER A 102 18.18 3.20 -14.23
CA SER A 102 18.20 4.65 -13.97
C SER A 102 16.82 5.20 -13.62
N ILE A 103 15.77 4.53 -14.09
CA ILE A 103 14.38 4.84 -13.78
C ILE A 103 13.93 4.03 -12.57
N ASP A 104 13.27 4.69 -11.61
CA ASP A 104 12.68 4.00 -10.47
C ASP A 104 11.39 3.28 -10.86
N TYR A 105 11.54 2.11 -11.49
CA TYR A 105 10.41 1.26 -11.83
C TYR A 105 9.63 0.78 -10.60
N HIS A 106 10.26 0.68 -9.43
CA HIS A 106 9.55 0.30 -8.21
C HIS A 106 8.48 1.34 -7.87
N TRP A 107 8.85 2.63 -7.85
CA TRP A 107 7.92 3.72 -7.60
C TRP A 107 6.89 3.88 -8.72
N HIS A 108 7.31 3.82 -9.99
CA HIS A 108 6.40 3.99 -11.13
C HIS A 108 5.36 2.87 -11.21
N ILE A 109 5.72 1.63 -10.90
CA ILE A 109 4.77 0.50 -10.84
C ILE A 109 3.74 0.75 -9.73
N SER A 110 4.19 1.07 -8.52
CA SER A 110 3.31 1.34 -7.38
C SER A 110 2.32 2.46 -7.70
N LEU A 111 2.80 3.60 -8.22
CA LEU A 111 1.97 4.73 -8.60
C LEU A 111 0.96 4.37 -9.70
N THR A 112 1.39 3.59 -10.69
CA THR A 112 0.52 3.16 -11.80
C THR A 112 -0.58 2.22 -11.30
N CYS A 113 -0.23 1.26 -10.44
CA CYS A 113 -1.20 0.38 -9.80
C CYS A 113 -2.22 1.17 -8.98
N GLN A 114 -1.79 2.17 -8.21
CA GLN A 114 -2.69 3.04 -7.44
C GLN A 114 -3.65 3.82 -8.38
N LYS A 115 -3.15 4.40 -9.47
CA LYS A 115 -3.95 5.12 -10.47
C LYS A 115 -4.98 4.25 -11.17
N LEU A 116 -4.63 3.00 -11.47
CA LEU A 116 -5.52 2.02 -12.11
C LEU A 116 -6.50 1.35 -11.13
N GLY A 117 -6.39 1.65 -9.83
CA GLY A 117 -7.18 0.97 -8.79
C GLY A 117 -6.76 -0.49 -8.57
N PHE A 118 -5.53 -0.85 -8.94
CA PHE A 118 -4.93 -2.17 -8.72
C PHE A 118 -4.16 -2.30 -7.40
N ALA A 119 -4.09 -1.21 -6.64
CA ALA A 119 -3.59 -1.15 -5.28
C ALA A 119 -4.48 -0.20 -4.47
N MET A 120 -4.31 -0.19 -3.15
CA MET A 120 -4.92 0.83 -2.29
C MET A 120 -4.57 2.24 -2.77
N PRO A 121 -5.44 3.25 -2.57
CA PRO A 121 -5.16 4.61 -2.99
C PRO A 121 -3.81 5.14 -2.48
N ALA A 122 -3.15 5.96 -3.30
CA ALA A 122 -1.88 6.57 -2.97
C ALA A 122 -2.00 7.39 -1.66
N PRO A 123 -1.06 7.22 -0.71
CA PRO A 123 -1.05 8.04 0.49
C PRO A 123 -0.69 9.49 0.17
N ILE A 124 -1.16 10.41 1.01
CA ILE A 124 -0.67 11.80 1.00
C ILE A 124 0.55 11.84 1.91
N ILE A 125 1.74 11.65 1.32
CA ILE A 125 3.02 11.77 2.03
C ILE A 125 3.33 13.26 2.24
N PHE A 126 3.65 13.65 3.47
CA PHE A 126 3.84 15.06 3.82
C PHE A 126 5.12 15.36 4.62
N ALA A 127 5.82 14.35 5.13
CA ALA A 127 7.08 14.55 5.86
C ALA A 127 7.88 13.27 5.97
N ASP A 128 9.20 13.39 5.93
CA ASP A 128 10.13 12.32 6.25
C ASP A 128 10.03 11.94 7.74
N THR A 129 10.32 10.68 8.06
CA THR A 129 10.50 10.26 9.45
C THR A 129 11.99 10.17 9.78
N ASN A 130 12.32 10.16 11.07
CA ASN A 130 13.68 9.82 11.52
C ASN A 130 13.98 8.31 11.40
N TRP A 131 13.03 7.50 10.92
CA TRP A 131 13.21 6.07 10.68
C TRP A 131 13.54 5.83 9.22
N VAL A 132 14.59 5.03 9.00
CA VAL A 132 15.06 4.70 7.65
C VAL A 132 13.94 3.99 6.88
N LYS A 133 13.58 4.54 5.71
CA LYS A 133 12.56 4.05 4.75
C LYS A 133 11.09 4.30 5.13
N ASP A 134 10.83 5.02 6.21
CA ASP A 134 9.47 5.38 6.60
C ASP A 134 9.24 6.89 6.38
N GLU A 135 8.09 7.20 5.80
CA GLU A 135 7.56 8.54 5.56
C GLU A 135 6.25 8.70 6.33
N PHE A 136 5.95 9.91 6.82
CA PHE A 136 4.63 10.23 7.36
C PHE A 136 3.65 10.46 6.21
N GLY A 137 2.54 9.73 6.25
CA GLY A 137 1.49 9.84 5.25
C GLY A 137 0.09 9.68 5.80
N PHE A 138 -0.87 10.30 5.12
CA PHE A 138 -2.28 10.03 5.35
C PHE A 138 -2.76 8.93 4.40
N VAL A 139 -3.28 7.84 4.98
CA VAL A 139 -3.76 6.65 4.27
C VAL A 139 -5.25 6.46 4.53
N VAL A 140 -6.00 6.04 3.51
CA VAL A 140 -7.35 5.52 3.73
C VAL A 140 -7.22 4.12 4.33
N ASN A 141 -7.48 4.00 5.63
CA ASN A 141 -7.36 2.74 6.35
C ASN A 141 -8.35 1.71 5.76
N PRO A 142 -7.89 0.52 5.32
CA PRO A 142 -8.76 -0.50 4.72
C PRO A 142 -9.78 -1.09 5.70
N GLY A 143 -9.47 -1.14 7.00
CA GLY A 143 -10.34 -1.64 8.05
C GLY A 143 -11.43 -0.65 8.48
N THR A 144 -11.16 0.66 8.42
CA THR A 144 -12.09 1.70 8.90
C THR A 144 -12.70 2.57 7.79
N GLY A 145 -12.11 2.58 6.60
CA GLY A 145 -12.47 3.48 5.49
C GLY A 145 -12.17 4.97 5.76
N ARG A 146 -11.45 5.29 6.84
CA ARG A 146 -11.14 6.68 7.23
C ARG A 146 -9.72 7.06 6.84
N LEU A 147 -9.52 8.35 6.58
CA LEU A 147 -8.20 8.91 6.40
C LEU A 147 -7.50 9.00 7.77
N GLU A 148 -6.37 8.32 7.91
CA GLU A 148 -5.66 8.16 9.18
C GLU A 148 -4.15 8.41 8.99
N LEU A 149 -3.45 8.76 10.09
CA LEU A 149 -2.01 8.95 10.08
C LEU A 149 -1.29 7.60 10.13
N TRP A 150 -0.43 7.38 9.14
CA TRP A 150 0.34 6.15 8.95
C TRP A 150 1.81 6.50 8.73
N ARG A 151 2.68 5.54 9.02
CA ARG A 151 4.03 5.51 8.45
C ARG A 151 3.97 4.64 7.20
N VAL A 152 4.48 5.13 6.08
CA VAL A 152 4.43 4.46 4.78
C VAL A 152 5.81 4.43 4.16
N ASP A 153 6.06 3.47 3.28
CA ASP A 153 7.27 3.51 2.46
C ASP A 153 7.16 4.60 1.38
N TYR A 154 8.30 4.96 0.77
CA TYR A 154 8.35 6.02 -0.25
C TYR A 154 7.48 5.74 -1.50
N THR A 155 7.11 4.46 -1.75
CA THR A 155 6.19 4.11 -2.84
C THR A 155 4.71 4.18 -2.43
N GLY A 156 4.43 4.22 -1.13
CA GLY A 156 3.07 4.14 -0.59
C GLY A 156 2.39 2.80 -0.85
N SER A 157 3.15 1.70 -0.93
CA SER A 157 2.63 0.34 -1.12
C SER A 157 2.59 -0.46 0.17
N ILE A 158 3.40 -0.06 1.15
CA ILE A 158 3.52 -0.67 2.48
C ILE A 158 3.34 0.45 3.49
N GLY A 159 2.64 0.16 4.57
CA GLY A 159 2.46 1.12 5.63
C GLY A 159 1.92 0.49 6.88
N TYR A 160 2.03 1.21 7.99
CA TYR A 160 1.57 0.77 9.29
C TYR A 160 0.82 1.91 9.99
N PRO A 161 -0.38 1.67 10.55
CA PRO A 161 -1.13 2.68 11.27
C PRO A 161 -0.35 3.25 12.45
N MET A 162 -0.43 4.56 12.66
CA MET A 162 0.15 5.20 13.85
C MET A 162 -0.94 5.43 14.90
N SER A 163 -1.68 4.37 15.26
CA SER A 163 -2.82 4.46 16.20
C SER A 163 -2.44 5.04 17.56
N ILE A 164 -1.23 4.77 18.04
CA ILE A 164 -0.66 5.34 19.28
C ILE A 164 -0.50 6.87 19.18
N TRP A 165 -0.33 7.40 17.97
CA TRP A 165 -0.17 8.83 17.71
C TRP A 165 -1.51 9.56 17.58
N LYS A 166 -2.64 8.83 17.58
CA LYS A 166 -3.97 9.41 17.38
C LYS A 166 -4.27 10.55 18.35
N GLU A 167 -3.93 10.37 19.62
CA GLU A 167 -4.15 11.38 20.67
C GLU A 167 -3.32 12.66 20.47
N TRP A 168 -2.22 12.57 19.72
CA TRP A 168 -1.33 13.69 19.43
C TRP A 168 -1.81 14.54 18.25
N VAL A 169 -2.59 13.94 17.35
CA VAL A 169 -3.05 14.58 16.10
C VAL A 169 -4.54 14.95 16.11
N ASN A 170 -5.32 14.38 17.02
CA ASN A 170 -6.76 14.65 17.13
C ASN A 170 -7.11 15.69 18.22
N GLY A 171 -6.11 16.28 18.89
CA GLY A 171 -6.28 17.28 19.94
C GLY A 171 -6.91 16.77 21.25
N THR A 172 -7.06 15.45 21.45
CA THR A 172 -7.60 14.93 22.74
C THR A 172 -6.62 15.11 23.88
N ARG A 173 -5.33 15.31 23.57
CA ARG A 173 -4.27 15.47 24.55
C ARG A 173 -4.04 16.95 24.87
N THR A 174 -4.71 17.44 25.91
CA THR A 174 -4.69 18.85 26.34
C THR A 174 -3.62 19.17 27.39
N ASP A 175 -2.95 18.15 27.93
CA ASP A 175 -1.91 18.25 28.96
C ASP A 175 -0.53 18.68 28.41
N LEU A 176 -0.36 18.70 27.09
CA LEU A 176 0.93 18.97 26.47
C LEU A 176 1.14 20.45 26.14
N LYS A 177 2.39 20.90 26.29
CA LYS A 177 2.82 22.27 25.93
C LYS A 177 2.97 22.48 24.42
N TRP A 178 2.90 21.42 23.64
CA TRP A 178 2.96 21.43 22.18
C TRP A 178 1.97 20.40 21.62
N GLY A 179 1.39 20.67 20.45
CA GLY A 179 0.43 19.79 19.80
C GLY A 179 0.08 20.30 18.40
N ILE A 180 -0.63 19.48 17.62
CA ILE A 180 -1.17 19.88 16.33
C ILE A 180 -2.53 20.52 16.55
N TYR A 181 -2.68 21.77 16.12
CA TYR A 181 -3.99 22.40 16.12
C TYR A 181 -4.87 21.79 15.03
N ILE A 182 -6.12 21.51 15.38
CA ILE A 182 -7.08 20.80 14.52
C ILE A 182 -8.12 21.74 13.94
N LYS A 183 -8.26 22.95 14.49
CA LYS A 183 -9.13 24.00 13.95
C LYS A 183 -8.28 25.03 13.21
N PRO A 184 -8.64 25.43 11.99
CA PRO A 184 -7.92 26.50 11.27
C PRO A 184 -7.79 27.79 12.08
N THR A 185 -8.79 28.09 12.93
CA THR A 185 -8.80 29.26 13.81
C THR A 185 -7.69 29.26 14.86
N GLU A 186 -7.15 28.10 15.22
CA GLU A 186 -6.07 27.97 16.20
C GLU A 186 -4.69 28.31 15.59
N TYR A 187 -4.55 28.26 14.26
CA TYR A 187 -3.37 28.77 13.54
C TYR A 187 -3.48 30.25 13.16
N GLY A 188 -4.67 30.84 13.31
CA GLY A 188 -4.87 32.27 13.13
C GLY A 188 -4.17 33.02 14.25
N GLN A 189 -3.06 33.68 13.94
CA GLN A 189 -2.40 34.60 14.86
C GLN A 189 -3.39 35.69 15.30
N VAL A 190 -3.51 35.89 16.61
CA VAL A 190 -4.04 37.12 17.22
C VAL A 190 -2.91 38.15 17.27
#